data_AF-A0A7V3UX70-F1
#
_entry.id   AF-A0A7V3UX70-F1
#
_cell.length_a   1.000
_cell.length_b   1.000
_cell.length_c   1.000
_cell.angle_alpha   90.00
_cell.angle_beta   90.00
_cell.angle_gamma   90.00
#
_symmetry.space_group_name_H-M   'P 1'
#
loop_
_entity.id
_entity.type
_entity.pdbx_description
1 polymer ?
#
loop_
_entity_poly.entity_id
_entity_poly.type
_entity_poly.pdbx_seq_one_letter_code
_entity_poly.pdbx_strand_id
1 'polypeptide(L)' 'GRAGGVPEVCPDGETGYLVDPESPQEIAEAILAMLADPTRARQMGERGHIRARELFDAKTTAAHVQSLYEEILERQAQ' A
#
# COMPACT_ATOMS: atom_id res chain seq x y z
N GLY A 1 3.51 7.34 -7.47
CA GLY A 1 4.48 8.44 -7.48
C GLY A 1 5.26 8.43 -6.18
N ARG A 2 6.54 8.79 -6.21
CA ARG A 2 7.42 8.86 -5.04
C ARG A 2 7.12 10.12 -4.21
N ALA A 3 5.99 10.14 -3.50
CA ALA A 3 5.55 11.26 -2.68
C ALA A 3 4.68 10.80 -1.50
N GLY A 4 4.70 11.56 -0.39
CA GLY A 4 3.88 11.28 0.80
C GLY A 4 4.09 9.86 1.35
N GLY A 5 3.00 9.22 1.79
CA GLY A 5 3.02 7.84 2.29
C GLY A 5 2.98 6.76 1.19
N VAL A 6 3.02 7.12 -0.09
CA VAL A 6 2.97 6.14 -1.19
C VAL A 6 4.13 5.13 -1.14
N PRO A 7 5.38 5.51 -0.82
CA PRO A 7 6.47 4.55 -0.69
C PRO A 7 6.26 3.52 0.43
N GLU A 8 5.53 3.87 1.50
CA GLU A 8 5.21 2.94 2.59
C GLU A 8 4.15 1.91 2.16
N VAL A 9 3.18 2.36 1.36
CA VAL A 9 2.09 1.51 0.86
C VAL A 9 2.57 0.60 -0.28
N CYS A 10 3.42 1.12 -1.16
CA CYS A 10 3.88 0.43 -2.38
C CYS A 10 5.41 0.34 -2.43
N PRO A 11 6.01 -0.72 -1.85
CA PRO A 11 7.43 -0.99 -1.99
C PRO A 11 7.84 -1.14 -3.48
N ASP A 12 8.85 -0.36 -3.88
CA ASP A 12 9.29 -0.24 -5.27
C ASP A 12 9.86 -1.56 -5.81
N GLY A 13 9.46 -1.93 -7.03
CA GLY A 13 9.83 -3.17 -7.69
C GLY A 13 9.17 -4.43 -7.12
N GLU A 14 8.56 -4.35 -5.94
CA GLU A 14 7.90 -5.48 -5.28
C GLU A 14 6.39 -5.50 -5.53
N THR A 15 5.66 -4.44 -5.20
CA THR A 15 4.20 -4.39 -5.38
C THR A 15 3.76 -3.41 -6.47
N GLY A 16 4.71 -2.67 -7.02
CA GLY A 16 4.51 -1.64 -8.05
C GLY A 16 5.83 -0.97 -8.39
N TYR A 17 5.77 0.13 -9.15
CA TYR A 17 6.92 0.99 -9.38
C TYR A 17 6.68 2.38 -8.78
N LEU A 18 7.72 2.94 -8.17
CA LEU A 18 7.75 4.30 -7.68
C LEU A 18 8.51 5.21 -8.63
N VAL A 19 7.72 5.91 -9.45
CA VAL A 19 8.20 6.95 -10.37
C VAL A 19 8.08 8.35 -9.77
N ASP A 20 8.88 9.29 -10.25
CA ASP A 20 8.61 10.72 -10.07
C ASP A 20 7.28 11.10 -10.75
N PRO A 21 6.27 11.61 -10.02
CA PRO A 21 4.99 12.01 -10.61
C PRO A 21 5.10 13.16 -11.61
N GLU A 22 6.16 13.98 -11.55
CA GLU A 22 6.40 15.11 -12.46
C GLU A 22 7.22 14.71 -13.71
N SER A 23 7.61 13.43 -13.80
CA SER A 23 8.38 12.89 -14.93
C SER A 23 7.50 11.99 -15.82
N PRO A 24 6.94 12.53 -16.93
CA PRO A 24 6.23 11.72 -17.92
C PRO A 24 7.07 10.57 -18.48
N GLN A 25 8.39 10.77 -18.57
CA GLN A 25 9.34 9.79 -19.06
C GLN A 25 9.41 8.57 -18.13
N GLU A 26 9.58 8.78 -16.82
CA GLU A 26 9.61 7.68 -15.85
C GLU A 26 8.27 6.92 -15.80
N ILE A 27 7.16 7.65 -15.88
CA ILE A 27 5.82 7.05 -15.95
C ILE A 27 5.71 6.13 -17.17
N ALA A 28 6.12 6.60 -18.36
CA ALA A 28 6.08 5.82 -19.58
C ALA A 28 6.97 4.56 -19.48
N GLU A 29 8.18 4.70 -18.97
CA GLU A 29 9.12 3.59 -18.79
C GLU A 29 8.58 2.52 -17.84
N ALA A 30 7.98 2.91 -16.71
CA ALA A 30 7.36 1.98 -15.77
C ALA A 30 6.18 1.22 -16.39
N ILE A 31 5.33 1.92 -17.16
CA ILE A 31 4.20 1.29 -17.88
C ILE A 31 4.72 0.31 -18.92
N LEU A 32 5.71 0.70 -19.73
CA LEU A 32 6.31 -0.16 -20.74
C LEU A 32 6.97 -1.40 -20.12
N ALA A 33 7.66 -1.25 -18.98
CA ALA A 33 8.24 -2.36 -18.25
C ALA A 33 7.17 -3.37 -17.76
N MET A 34 6.01 -2.90 -17.30
CA MET A 34 4.88 -3.78 -16.92
C MET A 34 4.29 -4.52 -18.13
N LEU A 35 4.19 -3.84 -19.27
CA LEU A 35 3.66 -4.44 -20.50
C LEU A 35 4.63 -5.45 -21.12
N ALA A 36 5.94 -5.22 -20.98
CA ALA A 36 6.98 -6.11 -21.51
C ALA A 36 7.05 -7.46 -20.76
N ASP A 37 6.67 -7.50 -19.48
CA ASP A 37 6.60 -8.73 -18.68
C ASP A 37 5.27 -8.82 -17.90
N PRO A 38 4.19 -9.29 -18.55
CA PRO A 38 2.89 -9.44 -17.92
C PRO A 38 2.88 -10.42 -16.74
N THR A 39 3.78 -11.42 -16.75
CA THR A 39 3.88 -12.40 -15.66
C THR A 39 4.38 -11.71 -14.40
N ARG A 40 5.46 -10.93 -14.51
CA ARG A 40 5.98 -10.14 -13.40
C ARG A 40 4.97 -9.09 -12.93
N ALA A 41 4.30 -8.40 -13.85
CA ALA A 41 3.26 -7.44 -13.51
C ALA A 41 2.13 -8.08 -12.69
N ARG A 42 1.67 -9.28 -13.09
CA ARG A 42 0.66 -10.06 -12.35
C ARG A 42 1.14 -10.41 -10.93
N GLN A 43 2.38 -10.89 -10.81
CA GLN A 43 2.96 -11.24 -9.51
C GLN A 43 3.10 -10.01 -8.58
N MET A 44 3.48 -8.85 -9.12
CA MET A 44 3.51 -7.59 -8.37
C MET A 44 2.12 -7.22 -7.87
N GLY A 45 1.10 -7.35 -8.72
CA GLY A 45 -0.30 -7.14 -8.35
C GLY A 45 -0.79 -8.08 -7.25
N GLU A 46 -0.46 -9.38 -7.34
CA GLU A 46 -0.79 -10.36 -6.30
C GLU A 46 -0.15 -10.02 -4.95
N ARG A 47 1.14 -9.68 -4.93
CA ARG A 47 1.83 -9.25 -3.70
C ARG A 47 1.22 -7.96 -3.13
N GLY A 48 0.90 -7.00 -4.00
CA GLY A 48 0.22 -5.77 -3.60
C GLY A 48 -1.15 -6.03 -2.97
N HIS A 49 -1.92 -6.97 -3.54
CA HIS A 49 -3.22 -7.36 -3.00
C HIS A 49 -3.11 -8.02 -1.63
N ILE A 50 -2.18 -8.96 -1.46
CA ILE A 50 -1.91 -9.62 -0.17
C ILE A 50 -1.52 -8.59 0.89
N ARG A 51 -0.54 -7.72 0.57
CA ARG A 51 -0.09 -6.64 1.46
C ARG A 51 -1.24 -5.71 1.87
N ALA A 52 -2.09 -5.33 0.92
CA ALA A 52 -3.23 -4.46 1.20
C ALA A 52 -4.19 -5.08 2.21
N ARG A 53 -4.46 -6.39 2.09
CA ARG A 53 -5.33 -7.11 3.03
C ARG A 53 -4.70 -7.32 4.40
N GLU A 54 -3.39 -7.51 4.46
CA GLU A 54 -2.69 -7.77 5.72
C GLU A 54 -2.48 -6.50 6.55
N LEU A 55 -2.16 -5.38 5.90
CA LEU A 55 -1.73 -4.17 6.61
C LEU A 55 -2.77 -3.05 6.61
N PHE A 56 -3.67 -3.01 5.64
CA PHE A 56 -4.54 -1.87 5.39
C PHE A 56 -6.03 -2.26 5.32
N ASP A 57 -6.41 -3.38 5.93
CA ASP A 57 -7.80 -3.78 6.04
C ASP A 57 -8.57 -2.83 6.98
N ALA A 58 -9.57 -2.15 6.43
CA ALA A 58 -10.33 -1.13 7.14
C ALA A 58 -11.11 -1.69 8.33
N LYS A 59 -11.59 -2.93 8.23
CA LYS A 59 -12.36 -3.58 9.31
C LYS A 59 -11.45 -3.90 10.50
N THR A 60 -10.29 -4.48 10.23
CA THR A 60 -9.25 -4.75 11.22
C THR A 60 -8.78 -3.45 11.89
N THR A 61 -8.52 -2.42 11.08
CA THR A 61 -8.11 -1.10 11.59
C THR A 61 -9.17 -0.49 12.49
N ALA A 62 -10.43 -0.49 12.08
CA ALA A 62 -11.53 0.04 12.88
C ALA A 62 -11.70 -0.72 14.20
N ALA A 63 -11.59 -2.05 14.19
CA ALA A 63 -11.66 -2.86 15.40
C ALA A 63 -10.54 -2.54 16.39
N HIS A 64 -9.30 -2.35 15.92
CA HIS A 64 -8.18 -1.93 16.77
C HIS A 64 -8.38 -0.53 17.37
N VAL A 65 -8.87 0.42 16.58
CA VAL A 65 -9.17 1.78 17.09
C VAL A 65 -10.29 1.72 18.13
N GLN A 66 -11.33 0.91 17.89
CA GLN A 66 -12.42 0.71 18.83
C GLN A 66 -11.93 0.12 20.16
N SER A 67 -11.11 -0.94 20.12
CA SER A 67 -10.60 -1.56 21.36
C SER A 67 -9.76 -0.59 22.19
N LEU A 68 -9.03 0.33 21.54
CA LEU A 68 -8.28 1.38 22.24
C LEU A 68 -9.21 2.37 22.94
N TYR A 69 -10.32 2.76 22.30
CA TYR A 69 -11.32 3.61 22.97
C TYR A 69 -11.98 2.92 24.14
N GLU A 70 -12.33 1.64 24.01
CA GLU A 70 -12.89 0.82 25.09
C GLU A 70 -11.92 0.76 26.29
N GLU A 71 -10.64 0.47 26.04
CA GLU A 71 -9.61 0.44 27.08
C GLU A 71 -9.45 1.79 27.81
N ILE A 72 -9.47 2.90 27.07
CA ILE A 72 -9.34 4.24 27.66
C ILE A 72 -10.56 4.58 28.53
N LEU A 73 -11.77 4.24 28.07
CA LEU A 73 -13.01 4.49 28.82
C LEU A 73 -13.06 3.66 30.11
N GLU A 74 -12.61 2.40 30.07
CA GLU A 74 -12.52 1.54 31.25
C GLU A 74 -11.55 2.09 32.30
N ARG A 75 -10.39 2.61 31.88
CA ARG A 75 -9.40 3.23 32.78
C ARG A 75 -9.89 4.52 33.44
N GLN A 76 -10.81 5.26 32.81
CA GLN A 76 -11.38 6.49 33.38
C GLN A 76 -12.55 6.23 34.34
N ALA A 77 -13.17 5.05 34.27
CA ALA A 77 -14.25 4.65 35.16
C ALA A 77 -13.76 4.09 36.51
N GLN A 78 -12.44 3.89 36.66
CA GLN A 78 -11.75 3.46 37.88
C GLN A 78 -11.20 4.66 38.65
#